data_AF-A0A6L7ZZZ2-F1
#
_entry.id   AF-A0A6L7ZZZ2-F1
#
_cell.length_a   1.000
_cell.length_b   1.000
_cell.length_c   1.000
_cell.angle_alpha   90.00
_cell.angle_beta   90.00
_cell.angle_gamma   90.00
#
_symmetry.space_group_name_H-M   'P 1'
#
loop_
_entity.id
_entity.type
_entity.pdbx_description
1 polymer ?
#
loop_
_entity_poly.entity_id
_entity_poly.type
_entity_poly.pdbx_seq_one_letter_code
_entity_poly.pdbx_strand_id
1 'polypeptide(L)'
;MLEPHERGRPIRYRRYDWIADRLGDWTAAPHDGTLIVEGVYCTHPTIRDRYHFLIWVEADRATRLARGLARDGESARSRWEDTWMPIEDRYRAEHRLNDAAHLVLDSTETSDGDELTFRVTGGRRLL
;
A
#
# COMPACT_ATOMS: atom_id res chain seq x y z
N MET A 1 -14.43 7.34 6.13
CA MET A 1 -13.28 7.98 5.46
C MET A 1 -13.42 7.99 3.94
N LEU A 2 -13.85 6.89 3.28
CA LEU A 2 -14.09 6.86 1.82
C LEU A 2 -15.53 7.18 1.38
N GLU A 3 -16.47 7.01 2.32
CA GLU A 3 -17.90 7.30 2.18
C GLU A 3 -18.30 8.63 1.52
N PRO A 4 -17.54 9.75 1.65
CA PRO A 4 -17.82 10.96 0.87
C PRO A 4 -17.67 10.72 -0.64
N HIS A 5 -16.61 10.06 -1.07
CA HIS A 5 -16.35 9.78 -2.48
C HIS A 5 -17.37 8.80 -3.08
N GLU A 6 -17.76 7.77 -2.32
CA GLU A 6 -18.87 6.87 -2.68
C GLU A 6 -20.19 7.61 -2.97
N ARG A 7 -20.35 8.83 -2.42
CA ARG A 7 -21.52 9.70 -2.62
C ARG A 7 -21.27 10.89 -3.55
N GLY A 8 -20.16 10.90 -4.30
CA GLY A 8 -19.82 12.01 -5.16
C GLY A 8 -19.55 13.31 -4.39
N ARG A 9 -18.91 13.21 -3.22
CA ARG A 9 -18.51 14.38 -2.41
C ARG A 9 -16.98 14.40 -2.22
N PRO A 10 -16.38 15.59 -2.07
CA PRO A 10 -14.94 15.71 -1.79
C PRO A 10 -14.50 14.93 -0.56
N ILE A 11 -13.39 14.21 -0.67
CA ILE A 11 -12.70 13.63 0.49
C ILE A 11 -11.88 14.73 1.16
N ARG A 12 -11.89 14.76 2.49
CA ARG A 12 -10.95 15.58 3.26
C ARG A 12 -9.97 14.68 3.98
N TYR A 13 -8.69 15.05 3.91
CA TYR A 13 -7.61 14.36 4.61
C TYR A 13 -6.57 15.36 5.11
N ARG A 14 -5.71 14.94 6.03
CA ARG A 14 -4.57 15.74 6.49
C ARG A 14 -3.32 15.19 5.83
N ARG A 15 -2.58 16.04 5.13
CA ARG A 15 -1.28 15.65 4.55
C ARG A 15 -0.31 15.37 5.70
N TYR A 16 0.42 14.27 5.61
CA TYR A 16 1.51 14.03 6.55
C TYR A 16 2.71 14.89 6.16
N ASP A 17 3.23 15.66 7.11
CA ASP A 17 4.47 16.40 6.97
C ASP A 17 5.61 15.51 7.46
N TRP A 18 6.38 14.96 6.52
CA TRP A 18 7.48 14.05 6.81
C TRP A 18 8.69 14.75 7.47
N ILE A 19 8.83 16.07 7.32
CA ILE A 19 9.94 16.84 7.92
C ILE A 19 9.59 17.18 9.37
N ALA A 20 8.36 17.63 9.61
CA ALA A 20 7.90 18.01 10.94
C ALA A 20 7.29 16.84 11.74
N ASP A 21 7.25 15.64 11.16
CA ASP A 21 6.71 14.41 11.74
C ASP A 21 5.32 14.58 12.38
N ARG A 22 4.41 15.23 11.64
CA ARG A 22 3.06 15.53 12.13
C ARG A 22 2.03 15.60 11.01
N LEU A 23 0.76 15.47 11.39
CA LEU A 23 -0.34 15.79 10.49
C LEU A 23 -0.39 17.31 10.25
N GLY A 24 -0.37 17.71 8.99
CA GLY A 24 -0.55 19.10 8.56
C GLY A 24 -2.02 19.52 8.53
N ASP A 25 -2.32 20.50 7.70
CA ASP A 25 -3.67 21.04 7.55
C ASP A 25 -4.61 20.11 6.77
N TRP A 26 -5.91 20.31 6.98
CA TRP A 26 -6.94 19.64 6.20
C TRP A 26 -6.93 20.14 4.76
N THR A 27 -6.87 19.21 3.82
CA THR A 27 -7.02 19.46 2.39
C THR A 27 -8.16 18.62 1.82
N ALA A 28 -8.67 19.02 0.66
CA ALA A 28 -9.71 18.28 -0.06
C ALA A 28 -9.13 17.67 -1.33
N ALA A 29 -9.50 16.42 -1.63
CA ALA A 29 -9.25 15.79 -2.91
C ALA A 29 -10.47 15.96 -3.84
N PRO A 30 -10.27 16.10 -5.16
CA PRO A 30 -11.34 15.98 -6.14
C PRO A 30 -12.11 14.66 -6.00
N HIS A 31 -13.38 14.64 -6.39
CA HIS A 31 -14.28 13.48 -6.24
C HIS A 31 -14.80 12.94 -7.58
N ASP A 32 -14.43 13.59 -8.67
CA ASP A 32 -14.90 13.39 -10.04
C ASP A 32 -14.00 12.46 -10.87
N GLY A 33 -13.24 11.59 -10.20
CA GLY A 33 -12.33 10.64 -10.86
C GLY A 33 -12.11 9.36 -10.08
N THR A 34 -11.16 8.54 -10.54
CA THR A 34 -10.78 7.31 -9.83
C THR A 34 -9.96 7.65 -8.58
N LEU A 35 -10.43 7.23 -7.42
CA LEU A 35 -9.67 7.33 -6.17
C LEU A 35 -8.75 6.11 -6.01
N ILE A 36 -7.44 6.37 -6.02
CA ILE A 36 -6.42 5.39 -5.64
C ILE A 36 -6.07 5.64 -4.18
N VAL A 37 -6.15 4.60 -3.35
CA VAL A 37 -5.71 4.63 -1.96
C VAL A 37 -4.58 3.63 -1.80
N GLU A 38 -3.42 4.11 -1.38
CA GLU A 38 -2.20 3.32 -1.25
C GLU A 38 -1.66 3.32 0.19
N GLY A 39 -0.98 2.23 0.55
CA GLY A 39 -0.37 2.06 1.86
C GLY A 39 -0.64 0.69 2.48
N VAL A 40 0.15 0.36 3.51
CA VAL A 40 0.20 -0.96 4.15
C VAL A 40 -1.16 -1.44 4.68
N TYR A 41 -2.01 -0.52 5.13
CA TYR A 41 -3.30 -0.83 5.77
C TYR A 41 -4.51 -0.73 4.84
N CYS A 42 -4.32 -0.48 3.53
CA CYS A 42 -5.45 -0.25 2.60
C CYS A 42 -6.35 -1.49 2.41
N THR A 43 -5.85 -2.68 2.71
CA THR A 43 -6.60 -3.93 2.63
C THR A 43 -7.24 -4.34 3.97
N HIS A 44 -7.24 -3.45 4.98
CA HIS A 44 -7.80 -3.74 6.30
C HIS A 44 -9.30 -4.16 6.19
N PRO A 45 -9.77 -5.19 6.93
CA PRO A 45 -11.14 -5.69 6.82
C PRO A 45 -12.25 -4.66 6.97
N THR A 46 -12.02 -3.59 7.73
CA THR A 46 -13.02 -2.51 7.94
C THR A 46 -13.24 -1.60 6.74
N ILE A 47 -12.33 -1.62 5.75
CA ILE A 47 -12.38 -0.75 4.57
C ILE A 47 -12.32 -1.53 3.25
N ARG A 48 -11.80 -2.76 3.23
CA ARG A 48 -11.52 -3.50 2.00
C ARG A 48 -12.77 -3.72 1.12
N ASP A 49 -13.95 -3.86 1.72
CA ASP A 49 -15.20 -4.08 1.00
C ASP A 49 -15.78 -2.79 0.38
N ARG A 50 -15.13 -1.64 0.59
CA ARG A 50 -15.50 -0.35 -0.03
C ARG A 50 -14.81 -0.09 -1.36
N TYR A 51 -13.78 -0.87 -1.70
CA TYR A 51 -13.05 -0.70 -2.96
C TYR A 51 -13.69 -1.51 -4.08
N HIS A 52 -13.85 -0.89 -5.25
CA HIS A 52 -14.25 -1.61 -6.47
C HIS A 52 -13.16 -2.58 -6.96
N PHE A 53 -11.89 -2.27 -6.68
CA PHE A 53 -10.74 -3.05 -7.08
C PHE A 53 -9.63 -2.95 -6.04
N LEU A 54 -8.90 -4.05 -5.83
CA LEU A 54 -7.87 -4.18 -4.81
C LEU A 54 -6.66 -4.86 -5.42
N ILE A 55 -5.52 -4.19 -5.34
CA ILE A 55 -4.23 -4.70 -5.81
C ILE A 55 -3.35 -4.90 -4.58
N TRP A 56 -2.81 -6.11 -4.44
CA TRP A 56 -1.75 -6.40 -3.47
C TRP A 56 -0.43 -6.48 -4.22
N VAL A 57 0.54 -5.66 -3.84
CA VAL A 57 1.89 -5.70 -4.42
C VAL A 57 2.83 -6.30 -3.38
N GLU A 58 3.55 -7.35 -3.77
CA GLU A 58 4.55 -7.99 -2.94
C GLU A 58 5.91 -8.04 -3.65
N ALA A 59 6.94 -8.33 -2.86
CA ALA A 59 8.27 -8.66 -3.31
C ALA A 59 8.89 -9.54 -2.22
N ASP A 60 9.92 -10.30 -2.57
CA ASP A 60 10.64 -11.10 -1.59
C ASP A 60 11.30 -10.24 -0.50
N ARG A 61 11.64 -10.89 0.61
CA ARG A 61 12.16 -10.22 1.81
C ARG A 61 13.45 -9.45 1.50
N ALA A 62 14.35 -10.05 0.72
CA ALA A 62 15.66 -9.47 0.40
C ALA A 62 15.51 -8.20 -0.45
N THR A 63 14.67 -8.23 -1.47
CA THR A 63 14.41 -7.12 -2.37
C THR A 63 13.76 -5.95 -1.63
N ARG A 64 12.77 -6.25 -0.78
CA ARG A 64 12.11 -5.23 0.04
C ARG A 64 13.09 -4.54 0.97
N LEU A 65 13.94 -5.30 1.65
CA LEU A 65 14.98 -4.76 2.53
C LEU A 65 15.99 -3.92 1.75
N ALA A 66 16.49 -4.43 0.62
CA ALA A 66 17.44 -3.71 -0.22
C ALA A 66 16.88 -2.35 -0.69
N ARG A 67 15.64 -2.33 -1.21
CA ARG A 67 14.96 -1.09 -1.62
C ARG A 67 14.71 -0.15 -0.44
N GLY A 68 14.31 -0.71 0.71
CA GLY A 68 14.10 0.05 1.94
C GLY A 68 15.36 0.76 2.42
N LEU A 69 16.49 0.05 2.45
CA LEU A 69 17.79 0.61 2.84
C LEU A 69 18.36 1.58 1.82
N ALA A 70 18.15 1.35 0.52
CA ALA A 70 18.54 2.30 -0.51
C ALA A 70 17.82 3.65 -0.35
N ARG A 71 16.56 3.63 0.12
CA ARG A 71 15.77 4.83 0.38
C ARG A 71 16.05 5.47 1.74
N ASP A 72 16.09 4.67 2.79
CA ASP A 72 16.07 5.12 4.18
C ASP A 72 17.47 5.18 4.82
N GLY A 73 18.47 4.59 4.15
CA GLY A 73 19.85 4.48 4.61
C GLY A 73 20.12 3.26 5.48
N GLU A 74 21.40 2.86 5.55
CA GLU A 74 21.84 1.67 6.31
C GLU A 74 21.53 1.76 7.82
N SER A 75 21.51 2.99 8.38
CA SER A 75 21.13 3.21 9.78
C SER A 75 19.69 2.79 10.10
N ALA A 76 18.83 2.61 9.10
CA ALA A 76 17.45 2.14 9.27
C ALA A 76 17.33 0.61 9.33
N ARG A 77 18.41 -0.17 9.16
CA ARG A 77 18.36 -1.65 9.06
C ARG A 77 17.61 -2.31 10.21
N SER A 78 17.98 -2.02 11.45
CA SER A 78 17.29 -2.61 12.62
C SER A 78 15.80 -2.26 12.63
N ARG A 79 15.42 -1.05 12.21
CA ARG A 79 13.99 -0.69 12.10
C ARG A 79 13.27 -1.51 11.03
N TRP A 80 13.90 -1.77 9.90
CA TRP A 80 13.36 -2.65 8.86
C TRP A 80 13.24 -4.10 9.34
N GLU A 81 14.35 -4.69 9.79
CA GLU A 81 14.47 -6.12 10.09
C GLU A 81 13.75 -6.52 11.39
N ASP A 82 13.84 -5.70 12.43
CA ASP A 82 13.35 -6.04 13.78
C ASP A 82 11.95 -5.49 14.06
N THR A 83 11.51 -4.46 13.33
CA THR A 83 10.23 -3.77 13.61
C THR A 83 9.27 -3.80 12.43
N TRP A 84 9.58 -3.11 11.33
CA TRP A 84 8.61 -2.86 10.26
C TRP A 84 8.20 -4.13 9.51
N MET A 85 9.17 -4.92 9.03
CA MET A 85 8.86 -6.14 8.30
C MET A 85 8.16 -7.18 9.18
N PRO A 86 8.61 -7.46 10.43
CA PRO A 86 7.89 -8.38 11.30
C PRO A 86 6.47 -7.94 11.66
N ILE A 87 6.23 -6.64 11.87
CA ILE A 87 4.88 -6.12 12.13
C ILE A 87 4.00 -6.30 10.89
N GLU A 88 4.53 -6.01 9.70
CA GLU A 88 3.78 -6.20 8.46
C GLU A 88 3.49 -7.68 8.18
N ASP A 89 4.45 -8.57 8.40
CA ASP A 89 4.26 -10.02 8.25
C ASP A 89 3.12 -10.53 9.15
N ARG A 90 3.10 -10.07 10.41
CA ARG A 90 2.04 -10.39 11.37
C ARG A 90 0.70 -9.83 10.92
N TYR A 91 0.67 -8.56 10.54
CA TYR A 91 -0.54 -7.88 10.09
C TYR A 91 -1.13 -8.56 8.83
N ARG A 92 -0.27 -8.97 7.89
CA ARG A 92 -0.65 -9.77 6.71
C ARG A 92 -1.28 -11.10 7.10
N ALA A 93 -0.63 -11.84 8.02
CA ALA A 93 -1.10 -13.14 8.46
C ALA A 93 -2.45 -13.06 9.20
N GLU A 94 -2.59 -12.12 10.14
CA GLU A 94 -3.79 -11.94 10.96
C GLU A 94 -5.03 -11.58 10.12
N HIS A 95 -4.87 -10.71 9.11
CA HIS A 95 -5.99 -10.19 8.33
C HIS A 95 -6.13 -10.82 6.93
N ARG A 96 -5.22 -11.74 6.57
CA ARG A 96 -5.21 -12.44 5.27
C ARG A 96 -5.31 -11.47 4.09
N LEU A 97 -4.49 -10.41 4.13
CA LEU A 97 -4.68 -9.22 3.30
C LEU A 97 -4.65 -9.51 1.80
N ASN A 98 -3.78 -10.42 1.36
CA ASN A 98 -3.66 -10.80 -0.05
C ASN A 98 -4.86 -11.63 -0.55
N ASP A 99 -5.59 -12.32 0.32
CA ASP A 99 -6.75 -13.15 -0.09
C ASP A 99 -7.94 -12.30 -0.56
N ALA A 100 -7.99 -11.04 -0.11
CA ALA A 100 -9.00 -10.08 -0.52
C ALA A 100 -8.67 -9.40 -1.86
N ALA A 101 -7.43 -9.51 -2.34
CA ALA A 101 -6.98 -8.79 -3.52
C ALA A 101 -7.55 -9.41 -4.81
N HIS A 102 -8.04 -8.55 -5.70
CA HIS A 102 -8.46 -8.91 -7.05
C HIS A 102 -7.26 -9.21 -7.95
N LEU A 103 -6.11 -8.62 -7.62
CA LEU A 103 -4.85 -8.83 -8.30
C LEU A 103 -3.71 -8.88 -7.29
N VAL A 104 -2.87 -9.90 -7.40
CA VAL A 104 -1.60 -10.01 -6.66
C VAL A 104 -0.47 -9.85 -7.66
N LEU A 105 0.37 -8.84 -7.42
CA LEU A 105 1.52 -8.49 -8.25
C LEU A 105 2.80 -8.76 -7.47
N ASP A 106 3.70 -9.55 -8.05
CA ASP A 106 5.05 -9.73 -7.59
C ASP A 106 5.98 -8.77 -8.33
N SER A 107 6.71 -7.98 -7.55
CA SER A 107 7.64 -6.94 -7.98
C SER A 107 9.09 -7.28 -7.59
N THR A 108 9.38 -8.54 -7.24
CA THR A 108 10.73 -9.01 -6.89
C THR A 108 11.70 -8.77 -8.04
N GLU A 109 11.36 -9.26 -9.22
CA GLU A 109 12.11 -9.02 -10.44
C GLU A 109 11.50 -7.82 -11.17
N THR A 110 12.13 -6.66 -11.03
CA THR A 110 11.90 -5.53 -11.94
C THR A 110 13.04 -5.49 -12.94
N SER A 111 12.71 -5.59 -14.23
CA SER A 111 13.67 -5.50 -15.34
C SER A 111 14.48 -4.21 -15.30
N ASP A 112 15.74 -4.27 -15.73
CA ASP A 112 16.57 -3.08 -16.00
C ASP A 112 16.07 -2.36 -17.27
N GLY A 113 15.60 -1.12 -17.14
CA GLY A 113 15.12 -0.27 -18.25
C GLY A 113 13.98 0.68 -17.85
N ASP A 114 13.44 1.43 -18.81
CA ASP A 114 12.29 2.35 -18.61
C ASP A 114 10.94 1.62 -18.41
N GLU A 115 10.90 0.29 -18.51
CA GLU A 115 9.67 -0.51 -18.42
C GLU A 115 9.59 -1.31 -17.12
N LEU A 116 8.68 -0.90 -16.23
CA LEU A 116 8.39 -1.64 -15.00
C LEU A 116 7.57 -2.88 -15.32
N THR A 117 8.19 -4.06 -15.19
CA THR A 117 7.49 -5.33 -15.31
C THR A 117 7.04 -5.82 -13.93
N PHE A 118 5.77 -6.25 -13.82
CA PHE A 118 5.24 -6.96 -12.66
C PHE A 118 4.76 -8.33 -13.10
N ARG A 119 4.99 -9.34 -12.27
CA ARG A 119 4.44 -10.68 -12.50
C ARG A 119 3.11 -10.80 -11.76
N VAL A 120 2.05 -11.16 -12.49
CA VAL A 120 0.77 -11.50 -11.86
C VAL A 120 0.90 -12.90 -11.22
N THR A 121 0.72 -12.99 -9.91
CA THR A 121 0.90 -14.23 -9.15
C THR A 121 -0.39 -14.80 -8.57
N GLY A 122 -1.48 -14.02 -8.59
CA GLY A 122 -2.77 -14.47 -8.10
C GLY A 122 -3.82 -13.37 -8.09
N GLY A 123 -4.91 -13.64 -7.38
CA GLY A 123 -6.04 -12.73 -7.23
C GLY A 123 -7.38 -13.46 -7.34
N ARG A 124 -8.43 -12.87 -6.76
CA ARG A 124 -9.81 -13.33 -6.96
C ARG A 124 -10.38 -12.79 -8.26
N ARG A 125 -11.22 -13.58 -8.95
CA ARG A 125 -12.01 -13.08 -10.08
C ARG A 125 -13.04 -12.06 -9.58
N LEU A 126 -13.25 -11.01 -10.36
CA LEU A 126 -14.45 -10.19 -10.26
C LEU A 126 -15.64 -11.08 -10.69
N LEU A 127 -16.68 -11.14 -9.87
CA LEU A 127 -17.92 -11.85 -10.16
C LEU A 127 -18.74 -11.12 -11.23
#